data_AF-A0AAP8KKP0-F1
#
_entry.id   AF-A0AAP8KKP0-F1
#
_cell.length_a   1.000
_cell.length_b   1.000
_cell.length_c   1.000
_cell.angle_alpha   90.00
_cell.angle_beta   90.00
_cell.angle_gamma   90.00
#
_symmetry.space_group_name_H-M   'P 1'
#
loop_
_entity.id
_entity.type
_entity.pdbx_description
1 polymer ?
#
loop_
_entity_poly.entity_id
_entity_poly.type
_entity_poly.pdbx_seq_one_letter_code
_entity_poly.pdbx_strand_id
1 'polypeptide(L)'
;DIEAIAKPVSKMAVTVREAALVPRVLQQAFHLMRSGRPGPVLVDLPFDVQVAEIEFDPDMYEPLPVYKPAASRMQIEKAVEMLIQAERPVIVAGGGVINADAAALLQQFAE
;
A
#
# COMPACT_ATOMS: atom_id res chain seq x y z
N ASP A 1 0.26 -22.40 -12.26
CA ASP A 1 -0.22 -21.04 -12.47
C ASP A 1 0.26 -20.18 -11.30
N ILE A 2 1.29 -19.35 -11.51
CA ILE A 2 1.95 -18.59 -10.45
C ILE A 2 1.02 -17.52 -9.86
N GLU A 3 0.12 -16.98 -10.69
CA GLU A 3 -0.87 -15.99 -10.27
C GLU A 3 -1.78 -16.56 -9.18
N ALA A 4 -2.35 -17.74 -9.41
CA ALA A 4 -3.22 -18.42 -8.46
C ALA A 4 -2.53 -18.73 -7.13
N ILE A 5 -1.24 -19.05 -7.15
CA ILE A 5 -0.44 -19.37 -5.97
C ILE A 5 -0.15 -18.10 -5.14
N ALA A 6 0.16 -16.99 -5.80
CA ALA A 6 0.54 -15.74 -5.14
C ALA A 6 -0.66 -14.89 -4.68
N LYS A 7 -1.82 -15.03 -5.32
CA LYS A 7 -3.03 -14.26 -5.02
C LYS A 7 -3.44 -14.18 -3.53
N PRO A 8 -3.38 -15.26 -2.71
CA PRO A 8 -3.77 -15.17 -1.30
C PRO A 8 -2.77 -14.39 -0.41
N VAL A 9 -1.53 -14.21 -0.87
CA VAL A 9 -0.44 -13.59 -0.08
C VAL A 9 0.07 -12.27 -0.67
N SER A 10 -0.58 -11.76 -1.72
CA SER A 10 -0.24 -10.52 -2.39
C SER A 10 -1.47 -9.64 -2.58
N LYS A 11 -1.27 -8.33 -2.71
CA LYS A 11 -2.34 -7.38 -3.01
C LYS A 11 -2.79 -7.44 -4.46
N MET A 12 -1.90 -7.93 -5.32
CA MET A 12 -2.11 -8.13 -6.74
C MET A 12 -1.19 -9.27 -7.18
N ALA A 13 -1.73 -10.18 -7.96
CA ALA A 13 -0.96 -11.15 -8.72
C ALA A 13 -1.54 -11.11 -10.13
N VAL A 14 -0.69 -10.95 -11.15
CA VAL A 14 -1.11 -10.90 -12.55
C VAL A 14 0.01 -11.37 -13.48
N THR A 15 -0.34 -12.16 -14.49
CA THR A 15 0.53 -12.41 -15.65
C THR A 15 0.16 -11.46 -16.79
N VAL A 16 1.09 -10.61 -17.21
CA VAL A 16 0.87 -9.67 -18.32
C VAL A 16 1.12 -10.39 -19.63
N ARG A 17 0.10 -10.46 -20.49
CA ARG A 17 0.18 -11.19 -21.77
C ARG A 17 0.39 -10.29 -22.99
N GLU A 18 0.28 -8.97 -22.81
CA GLU A 18 0.45 -7.97 -23.86
C GLU A 18 1.50 -6.96 -23.41
N ALA A 19 2.59 -6.82 -24.17
CA ALA A 19 3.71 -5.93 -23.81
C ALA A 19 3.29 -4.47 -23.63
N ALA A 20 2.35 -3.98 -24.45
CA ALA A 20 1.85 -2.61 -24.36
C ALA A 20 1.16 -2.29 -23.02
N LEU A 21 0.74 -3.30 -22.25
CA LEU A 21 0.11 -3.12 -20.94
C LEU A 21 1.12 -3.00 -19.80
N VAL A 22 2.38 -3.39 -20.02
CA VAL A 22 3.41 -3.42 -18.97
C VAL A 22 3.54 -2.09 -18.22
N PRO A 23 3.64 -0.92 -18.89
CA PRO A 23 3.77 0.36 -18.17
C PRO A 23 2.60 0.59 -17.21
N ARG A 24 1.37 0.39 -17.68
CA ARG A 24 0.15 0.57 -16.88
C ARG A 24 0.07 -0.43 -15.72
N VAL A 25 0.39 -1.69 -15.96
CA VAL A 25 0.36 -2.73 -14.92
C VAL A 25 1.39 -2.41 -13.83
N LEU A 26 2.59 -1.98 -14.20
CA LEU A 26 3.61 -1.54 -13.22
C LEU A 26 3.15 -0.32 -12.43
N GLN A 27 2.55 0.67 -13.10
CA GLN A 27 1.98 1.86 -12.45
C GLN A 27 0.94 1.47 -11.37
N GLN A 28 0.05 0.53 -11.70
CA GLN A 28 -0.94 -0.02 -10.77
C GLN A 28 -0.30 -0.87 -9.66
N ALA A 29 0.71 -1.68 -10.00
CA ALA A 29 1.45 -2.51 -9.05
C ALA A 29 2.06 -1.65 -7.93
N PHE A 30 2.76 -0.57 -8.29
CA PHE A 30 3.34 0.36 -7.33
C PHE A 30 2.29 1.12 -6.52
N HIS A 31 1.19 1.54 -7.16
CA HIS A 31 0.07 2.16 -6.46
C HIS A 31 -0.50 1.25 -5.37
N LEU A 32 -0.81 0.00 -5.73
CA LEU A 32 -1.38 -0.97 -4.80
C LEU A 32 -0.37 -1.36 -3.72
N MET A 33 0.90 -1.57 -4.07
CA MET A 33 1.95 -1.89 -3.11
C MET A 33 2.06 -0.82 -1.99
N ARG A 34 1.90 0.45 -2.35
CA ARG A 34 2.11 1.60 -1.44
C ARG A 34 0.83 2.10 -0.74
N SER A 35 -0.35 1.84 -1.30
CA SER A 35 -1.62 2.41 -0.80
C SER A 35 -2.22 1.59 0.35
N GLY A 36 -2.91 2.25 1.28
CA GLY A 36 -3.51 1.58 2.45
C GLY A 36 -2.43 0.98 3.36
N ARG A 37 -2.62 -0.28 3.76
CA ARG A 37 -1.54 -1.07 4.37
C ARG A 37 -0.57 -1.53 3.28
N PRO A 38 0.73 -1.18 3.35
CA PRO A 38 1.71 -1.66 2.38
C PRO A 38 1.80 -3.19 2.35
N GLY A 39 2.05 -3.75 1.18
CA GLY A 39 2.13 -5.20 0.99
C GLY A 39 2.60 -5.59 -0.42
N PRO A 40 3.02 -6.85 -0.60
CA PRO A 40 3.65 -7.28 -1.84
C PRO A 40 2.65 -7.38 -3.00
N VAL A 41 3.19 -7.29 -4.22
CA VAL A 41 2.48 -7.56 -5.48
C VAL A 41 3.36 -8.47 -6.34
N LEU A 42 2.74 -9.32 -7.16
CA LEU A 42 3.40 -10.15 -8.16
C LEU A 42 2.97 -9.66 -9.55
N VAL A 43 3.95 -9.32 -10.38
CA VAL A 43 3.77 -9.08 -11.81
C VAL A 43 4.64 -10.10 -12.53
N ASP A 44 3.98 -11.05 -13.20
CA ASP A 44 4.63 -12.09 -13.97
C ASP A 44 4.67 -11.67 -15.45
N LEU A 45 5.86 -11.75 -16.05
CA LEU A 45 6.11 -11.30 -17.41
C LEU A 45 6.67 -12.48 -18.23
N PRO A 46 5.90 -13.05 -19.16
CA PRO A 46 6.40 -14.04 -20.11
C PRO A 46 7.59 -13.50 -20.92
N PHE A 47 8.47 -14.38 -21.40
CA PHE A 47 9.70 -13.98 -22.09
C PHE A 47 9.43 -13.16 -23.35
N ASP A 48 8.44 -13.55 -24.14
CA ASP A 48 7.99 -12.84 -25.34
C ASP A 48 7.50 -11.43 -25.03
N VAL A 49 6.84 -11.24 -23.88
CA VAL A 49 6.40 -9.92 -23.40
C VAL A 49 7.59 -9.06 -22.96
N GLN A 50 8.61 -9.66 -22.34
CA GLN A 50 9.79 -8.94 -21.86
C GLN A 50 10.67 -8.39 -23.00
N VAL A 51 10.75 -9.11 -24.13
CA VAL A 51 11.61 -8.74 -25.27
C VAL A 51 10.89 -7.95 -26.35
N ALA A 52 9.58 -7.80 -26.25
CA ALA A 52 8.79 -7.05 -27.23
C ALA A 52 9.06 -5.54 -27.15
N GLU A 53 9.17 -4.91 -28.31
CA GLU A 53 9.24 -3.45 -28.41
C GLU A 53 7.82 -2.86 -28.36
N ILE A 54 7.68 -1.75 -27.66
CA ILE A 54 6.43 -0.99 -27.54
C ILE A 54 6.70 0.48 -27.81
N GLU A 55 5.72 1.17 -28.39
CA GLU A 55 5.71 2.63 -28.36
C GLU A 55 5.44 3.08 -26.92
N PHE A 56 6.42 3.75 -26.31
CA PHE A 56 6.32 4.24 -24.95
C PHE A 56 6.88 5.65 -24.86
N ASP A 57 6.04 6.56 -24.39
CA ASP A 57 6.42 7.94 -24.09
C ASP A 57 6.65 8.07 -22.57
N PRO A 58 7.90 8.23 -22.11
CA PRO A 58 8.20 8.37 -20.69
C PRO A 58 7.67 9.67 -20.10
N ASP A 59 7.46 10.72 -20.91
CA ASP A 59 6.95 12.00 -20.43
C ASP A 59 5.47 11.92 -20.05
N MET A 60 4.75 10.93 -20.60
CA MET A 60 3.36 10.62 -20.27
C MET A 60 3.24 9.62 -19.11
N TYR A 61 4.35 9.13 -18.56
CA TYR A 61 4.36 8.14 -17.49
C TYR A 61 4.54 8.76 -16.11
N GLU A 62 3.43 8.89 -15.37
CA GLU A 62 3.46 9.42 -14.00
C GLU A 62 3.06 8.36 -12.96
N PRO A 63 3.61 8.37 -11.74
CA PRO A 63 3.12 7.50 -10.67
C PRO A 63 1.67 7.84 -10.29
N LEU A 64 0.83 6.81 -10.08
CA LEU A 64 -0.49 7.02 -9.52
C LEU A 64 -0.39 7.53 -8.05
N PRO A 65 -1.29 8.44 -7.64
CA PRO A 65 -1.28 8.97 -6.27
C PRO A 65 -1.50 7.85 -5.25
N VAL A 66 -0.70 7.85 -4.19
CA VAL A 66 -0.80 6.84 -3.13
C VAL A 66 -1.92 7.21 -2.17
N TYR A 67 -2.85 6.30 -1.93
CA TYR A 67 -3.89 6.50 -0.93
C TYR A 67 -3.37 6.11 0.46
N LYS A 68 -3.40 7.05 1.41
CA LYS A 68 -3.11 6.81 2.82
C LYS A 68 -4.37 7.07 3.64
N PRO A 69 -4.95 6.07 4.31
CA PRO A 69 -6.10 6.27 5.19
C PRO A 69 -5.74 7.26 6.30
N ALA A 70 -6.60 8.25 6.53
CA ALA A 70 -6.47 9.21 7.62
C ALA A 70 -7.79 9.24 8.41
N ALA A 71 -7.69 9.32 9.75
CA ALA A 71 -8.85 9.51 10.59
C ALA A 71 -9.38 10.95 10.44
N SER A 72 -10.70 11.11 10.42
CA SER A 72 -11.31 12.44 10.46
C SER A 72 -11.16 13.06 11.86
N ARG A 73 -11.26 14.39 11.95
CA ARG A 73 -11.25 15.09 13.23
C ARG A 73 -12.30 14.54 14.21
N MET A 74 -13.50 14.27 13.73
CA MET A 74 -14.58 13.68 14.53
C MET A 74 -14.23 12.28 15.07
N GLN A 75 -13.55 11.44 14.28
CA GLN A 75 -13.10 10.12 14.73
C GLN A 75 -12.01 10.24 15.81
N ILE A 76 -11.11 11.22 15.66
CA ILE A 76 -10.04 11.49 16.62
C ILE A 76 -10.62 12.00 17.94
N GLU A 77 -11.53 12.97 17.90
CA GLU A 77 -12.19 13.52 19.09
C GLU A 77 -12.93 12.44 19.88
N LYS A 78 -13.66 11.56 19.19
CA LYS A 78 -14.34 10.42 19.81
C LYS A 78 -13.35 9.47 20.49
N ALA A 79 -12.22 9.16 19.84
CA ALA A 79 -11.20 8.29 20.43
C ALA A 79 -10.55 8.91 21.68
N VAL A 80 -10.28 10.22 21.65
CA VAL A 80 -9.74 10.97 22.79
C VAL A 80 -10.73 11.01 23.94
N GLU A 81 -12.01 11.25 23.68
CA GLU A 81 -13.06 11.23 24.72
C GLU A 81 -13.13 9.86 25.41
N MET A 82 -13.11 8.76 24.63
CA MET A 82 -13.10 7.40 25.18
C MET A 82 -11.87 7.12 26.04
N LEU A 83 -10.70 7.67 25.68
CA LEU A 83 -9.47 7.52 26.45
C LEU A 83 -9.51 8.32 27.76
N ILE A 84 -10.05 9.54 27.75
CA ILE A 84 -10.18 10.40 28.94
C ILE A 84 -11.12 9.78 29.97
N GLN A 85 -12.20 9.11 29.52
CA GLN A 85 -13.17 8.46 30.41
C GLN A 85 -12.69 7.08 30.93
N ALA A 86 -11.56 6.56 30.43
CA ALA A 86 -11.05 5.26 30.86
C ALA A 86 -10.32 5.39 32.20
N GLU A 87 -10.70 4.56 33.19
CA GLU A 87 -10.04 4.56 34.50
C GLU A 87 -8.62 3.96 34.46
N ARG A 88 -8.38 2.97 33.59
CA ARG A 88 -7.10 2.23 33.48
C ARG A 88 -6.79 1.86 32.02
N PRO A 89 -6.52 2.84 31.14
CA PRO A 89 -6.25 2.58 29.73
C PRO A 89 -4.93 1.86 29.51
N VAL A 90 -4.85 1.06 28.43
CA VAL A 90 -3.63 0.41 27.95
C VAL A 90 -3.49 0.67 26.47
N ILE A 91 -2.32 1.13 26.04
CA ILE A 91 -1.98 1.35 24.63
C ILE A 91 -1.28 0.09 24.10
N VAL A 92 -1.90 -0.55 23.08
CA VAL A 92 -1.29 -1.66 22.34
C VAL A 92 -0.94 -1.17 20.94
N ALA A 93 0.36 -0.98 20.69
CA ALA A 93 0.87 -0.50 19.40
C ALA A 93 1.56 -1.63 18.62
N GLY A 94 1.27 -1.71 17.32
CA GLY A 94 1.89 -2.67 16.40
C GLY A 94 2.72 -2.00 15.30
N GLY A 95 3.10 -2.78 14.28
CA GLY A 95 3.96 -2.31 13.17
C GLY A 95 3.41 -1.13 12.35
N GLY A 96 2.12 -0.78 12.50
CA GLY A 96 1.56 0.43 11.89
C GLY A 96 2.24 1.72 12.34
N VAL A 97 2.70 1.79 13.60
CA VAL A 97 3.42 2.94 14.15
C VAL A 97 4.81 3.08 13.52
N ILE A 98 5.48 1.94 13.29
CA ILE A 98 6.79 1.90 12.62
C ILE A 98 6.65 2.29 11.14
N ASN A 99 5.65 1.74 10.45
CA ASN A 99 5.38 2.08 9.04
C ASN A 99 5.04 3.56 8.83
N ALA A 100 4.51 4.22 9.86
CA ALA A 100 4.18 5.64 9.86
C ALA A 100 5.32 6.53 10.39
N ASP A 101 6.46 5.94 10.80
CA ASP A 101 7.56 6.64 11.46
C ASP A 101 7.10 7.48 12.67
N ALA A 102 6.16 6.94 13.45
CA ALA A 102 5.45 7.66 14.51
C ALA A 102 5.84 7.20 15.92
N ALA A 103 6.98 6.53 16.08
CA ALA A 103 7.41 5.97 17.37
C ALA A 103 7.57 7.05 18.45
N ALA A 104 8.25 8.17 18.11
CA ALA A 104 8.42 9.29 19.03
C ALA A 104 7.09 9.97 19.40
N LEU A 105 6.18 10.12 18.42
CA LEU A 105 4.85 10.68 18.65
C LEU A 105 3.99 9.78 19.55
N LEU A 106 4.07 8.46 19.38
CA LEU A 106 3.37 7.52 20.25
C LEU A 106 3.90 7.60 21.69
N GLN A 107 5.22 7.68 21.86
CA GLN A 107 5.83 7.83 23.17
C GLN A 107 5.34 9.11 23.86
N GLN A 108 5.40 10.25 23.17
CA GLN A 108 4.88 11.52 23.67
C GLN A 108 3.38 11.46 24.01
N PHE A 109 2.60 10.69 23.26
CA PHE A 109 1.17 10.52 23.52
C PHE A 109 0.88 9.64 24.75
N ALA A 110 1.79 8.74 25.10
CA ALA A 110 1.63 7.79 26.20
C ALA A 110 2.15 8.31 27.55
N GLU A 111 3.06 9.30 27.53
CA GLU A 111 3.64 9.99 28.70
C GLU A 111 2.79 11.20 29.14
#